data_AF-A0A9X9MH87-F1
#
_entry.id   AF-A0A9X9MH87-F1
#
_cell.length_a   1.000
_cell.length_b   1.000
_cell.length_c   1.000
_cell.angle_alpha   90.00
_cell.angle_beta   90.00
_cell.angle_gamma   90.00
#
_symmetry.space_group_name_H-M   'P 1'
#
loop_
_entity.id
_entity.type
_entity.pdbx_description
1 polymer ?
#
loop_
_entity_poly.entity_id
_entity_poly.type
_entity_poly.pdbx_seq_one_letter_code
_entity_poly.pdbx_strand_id
1 'polypeptide(L)'
;MKTQSVKWLGALFCLSRLACADTIFLCGRIGITEEHIKTAYINSAISPIDGFPTVMKLPYIADNSDFTAYPIFLHGENRITSPFGHCFLVWSVNGINWGVVLYHVMGTQSCRMNPNYLGRTLISIVIKS
;
A
#
# COMPACT_ATOMS: atom_id res chain seq x y z
N MET A 1 -18.43 -26.54 -43.00
CA MET A 1 -17.21 -26.09 -42.28
C MET A 1 -17.61 -24.86 -41.47
N LYS A 2 -17.60 -24.97 -40.12
CA LYS A 2 -18.18 -23.97 -39.20
C LYS A 2 -17.18 -22.86 -38.90
N THR A 3 -17.56 -21.62 -39.15
CA THR A 3 -16.87 -20.38 -38.76
C THR A 3 -16.87 -20.24 -37.23
N GLN A 4 -15.81 -20.71 -36.59
CA GLN A 4 -15.55 -20.55 -35.15
C GLN A 4 -14.31 -19.68 -34.94
N SER A 5 -14.41 -18.38 -35.17
CA SER A 5 -13.24 -17.49 -34.97
C SER A 5 -13.58 -16.05 -34.58
N VAL A 6 -14.82 -15.78 -34.14
CA VAL A 6 -15.23 -14.41 -33.76
C VAL A 6 -15.53 -14.25 -32.26
N LYS A 7 -15.59 -15.33 -31.49
CA LYS A 7 -15.91 -15.25 -30.04
C LYS A 7 -14.73 -14.84 -29.14
N TRP A 8 -13.50 -14.91 -29.63
CA TRP A 8 -12.30 -14.60 -28.82
C TRP A 8 -11.95 -13.11 -28.78
N LEU A 9 -12.42 -12.29 -29.73
CA LEU A 9 -12.19 -10.84 -29.71
C LEU A 9 -13.07 -10.11 -28.68
N GLY A 10 -14.27 -10.61 -28.38
CA GLY A 10 -15.14 -10.03 -27.35
C GLY A 10 -14.61 -10.22 -25.91
N ALA A 11 -13.86 -11.30 -25.66
CA ALA A 11 -13.24 -11.55 -24.36
C ALA A 11 -12.09 -10.58 -24.05
N LEU A 12 -11.36 -10.13 -25.08
CA LEU A 12 -10.26 -9.16 -24.93
C LEU A 12 -10.76 -7.75 -24.59
N PHE A 13 -11.94 -7.34 -25.07
CA PHE A 13 -12.54 -6.03 -24.76
C PHE A 13 -13.30 -5.97 -23.43
N CYS A 14 -13.57 -7.11 -22.77
CA CYS A 14 -14.14 -7.14 -21.42
C CYS A 14 -13.07 -7.13 -20.31
N LEU A 15 -11.82 -7.52 -20.61
CA LEU A 15 -10.69 -7.43 -19.67
C LEU A 15 -10.16 -5.98 -19.55
N SER A 16 -10.54 -5.10 -20.47
CA SER A 16 -10.27 -3.66 -20.41
C SER A 16 -11.28 -2.87 -19.57
N ARG A 17 -12.14 -3.53 -18.77
CA ARG A 17 -12.40 -3.00 -17.41
C ARG A 17 -11.09 -3.16 -16.63
N LEU A 18 -10.00 -2.53 -17.07
CA LEU A 18 -9.44 -1.39 -16.36
C LEU A 18 -9.60 -1.66 -14.87
N ALA A 19 -8.78 -2.59 -14.38
CA ALA A 19 -8.32 -2.57 -13.01
C ALA A 19 -7.64 -1.21 -12.82
N CYS A 20 -8.45 -0.15 -12.70
CA CYS A 20 -8.05 1.02 -11.99
C CYS A 20 -7.80 0.48 -10.59
N ALA A 21 -6.55 0.15 -10.29
CA ALA A 21 -6.15 -0.12 -8.94
C ALA A 21 -6.45 1.18 -8.19
N ASP A 22 -7.59 1.21 -7.51
CA ASP A 22 -8.11 2.42 -6.91
C ASP A 22 -7.06 2.89 -5.91
N THR A 23 -6.47 4.04 -6.23
CA THR A 23 -5.41 4.61 -5.43
C THR A 23 -6.01 5.02 -4.10
N ILE A 24 -5.54 4.40 -3.02
CA ILE A 24 -5.95 4.70 -1.64
C ILE A 24 -5.12 5.87 -1.10
N PHE A 25 -3.81 5.90 -1.34
CA PHE A 25 -2.95 7.02 -0.96
C PHE A 25 -2.15 7.56 -2.13
N LEU A 26 -1.90 8.86 -2.10
CA LEU A 26 -0.98 9.54 -2.99
C LEU A 26 0.23 10.04 -2.20
N CYS A 27 1.39 9.42 -2.43
CA CYS A 27 2.68 9.83 -1.89
C CYS A 27 3.42 10.66 -2.95
N GLY A 28 3.19 11.97 -2.97
CA GLY A 28 3.68 12.83 -4.05
C GLY A 28 3.00 12.52 -5.38
N ARG A 29 3.70 11.84 -6.30
CA ARG A 29 3.14 11.34 -7.58
C ARG A 29 2.92 9.83 -7.59
N ILE A 30 3.23 9.15 -6.49
CA ILE A 30 3.16 7.69 -6.39
C ILE A 30 1.78 7.30 -5.87
N GLY A 31 1.03 6.55 -6.66
CA GLY A 31 -0.25 5.96 -6.27
C GLY A 31 -0.04 4.66 -5.49
N ILE A 32 -0.56 4.61 -4.26
CA ILE A 32 -0.57 3.42 -3.41
C ILE A 32 -1.95 2.80 -3.45
N THR A 33 -2.01 1.54 -3.82
CA THR A 33 -3.23 0.77 -4.07
C THR A 33 -3.55 -0.13 -2.88
N GLU A 34 -4.74 -0.74 -2.89
CA GLU A 34 -5.10 -1.76 -1.90
C GLU A 34 -4.10 -2.93 -1.88
N GLU A 35 -3.65 -3.37 -3.05
CA GLU A 35 -2.71 -4.48 -3.16
C GLU A 35 -1.35 -4.14 -2.54
N HIS A 36 -0.82 -2.94 -2.81
CA HIS A 36 0.43 -2.49 -2.18
C HIS A 36 0.35 -2.55 -0.64
N ILE A 37 -0.78 -2.13 -0.07
CA ILE A 37 -1.00 -2.15 1.38
C ILE A 37 -1.11 -3.58 1.91
N LYS A 38 -1.88 -4.45 1.24
CA LYS A 38 -2.02 -5.86 1.60
C LYS A 38 -0.68 -6.58 1.59
N THR A 39 0.04 -6.49 0.48
CA THR A 39 1.33 -7.15 0.31
C THR A 39 2.33 -6.69 1.37
N ALA A 40 2.43 -5.38 1.63
CA ALA A 40 3.31 -4.85 2.67
C ALA A 40 2.94 -5.38 4.07
N TYR A 41 1.65 -5.41 4.41
CA TYR A 41 1.20 -5.93 5.69
C TYR A 41 1.51 -7.43 5.85
N ILE A 42 1.20 -8.24 4.85
CA ILE A 42 1.47 -9.68 4.87
C ILE A 42 2.98 -9.92 4.97
N ASN A 43 3.78 -9.25 4.14
CA ASN A 43 5.24 -9.39 4.15
C ASN A 43 5.87 -8.99 5.48
N SER A 44 5.28 -8.03 6.20
CA SER A 44 5.75 -7.66 7.54
C SER A 44 5.75 -8.83 8.53
N ALA A 45 4.83 -9.79 8.34
CA ALA A 45 4.72 -10.98 9.17
C ALA A 45 5.52 -12.18 8.61
N ILE A 46 5.48 -12.40 7.29
CA ILE A 46 6.00 -13.63 6.69
C ILE A 46 7.38 -13.49 6.02
N SER A 47 7.83 -12.26 5.77
CA SER A 47 9.09 -11.96 5.08
C SER A 47 9.70 -10.66 5.61
N PRO A 48 10.06 -10.60 6.90
CA PRO A 48 10.75 -9.43 7.46
C PRO A 48 12.08 -9.21 6.74
N ILE A 49 12.47 -7.94 6.64
CA ILE A 49 13.76 -7.53 6.07
C ILE A 49 14.60 -6.89 7.15
N ASP A 50 15.88 -6.65 6.88
CA ASP A 50 16.75 -6.01 7.87
C ASP A 50 16.19 -4.66 8.33
N GLY A 51 16.03 -4.52 9.64
CA GLY A 51 15.44 -3.34 10.28
C GLY A 51 13.91 -3.17 10.16
N PHE A 52 13.16 -4.11 9.55
CA PHE A 52 11.69 -4.00 9.44
C PHE A 52 10.93 -5.34 9.62
N PRO A 53 9.74 -5.35 10.25
CA PRO A 53 9.01 -4.19 10.75
C PRO A 53 9.70 -3.50 11.94
N THR A 54 9.48 -2.20 12.07
CA THR A 54 10.08 -1.39 13.15
C THR A 54 9.04 -0.53 13.83
N VAL A 55 9.34 -0.10 15.06
CA VAL A 55 8.51 0.86 15.79
C VAL A 55 8.91 2.28 15.40
N MET A 56 7.92 3.10 15.10
CA MET A 56 8.06 4.47 14.66
C MET A 56 7.11 5.39 15.44
N LYS A 57 7.59 6.59 15.75
CA LYS A 57 6.76 7.69 16.25
C LYS A 57 6.47 8.68 15.14
N LEU A 58 5.19 9.00 14.96
CA LEU A 58 4.75 9.96 13.95
C LEU A 58 4.53 11.32 14.62
N PRO A 59 5.36 12.35 14.32
CA PRO A 59 5.39 13.59 15.09
C PRO A 59 4.12 14.45 14.95
N TYR A 60 3.28 14.17 13.94
CA TYR A 60 2.03 14.88 13.67
C TYR A 60 0.80 14.17 14.27
N ILE A 61 0.96 13.04 14.96
CA ILE A 61 -0.12 12.37 15.68
C ILE A 61 0.01 12.70 17.17
N ALA A 62 -1.00 13.38 17.71
CA ALA A 62 -0.98 14.02 19.03
C ALA A 62 -0.69 13.06 20.22
N ASP A 63 -1.00 11.77 20.07
CA ASP A 63 -0.94 10.80 21.18
C ASP A 63 0.43 10.14 21.39
N ASN A 64 1.49 10.57 20.70
CA ASN A 64 2.84 9.99 20.80
C ASN A 64 2.85 8.44 20.72
N SER A 65 1.85 7.89 20.02
CA SER A 65 1.60 6.46 19.96
C SER A 65 2.66 5.77 19.12
N ASP A 66 3.02 4.55 19.52
CA ASP A 66 3.91 3.71 18.75
C ASP A 66 3.16 3.12 17.55
N PHE A 67 3.72 3.34 16.37
CA PHE A 67 3.26 2.75 15.12
C PHE A 67 4.25 1.71 14.65
N THR A 68 3.77 0.59 14.15
CA THR A 68 4.58 -0.33 13.37
C THR A 68 4.72 0.21 11.96
N ALA A 69 5.94 0.21 11.42
CA ALA A 69 6.25 0.61 10.06
C ALA A 69 6.84 -0.57 9.28
N TYR A 70 6.40 -0.74 8.04
CA TYR A 70 6.99 -1.69 7.09
C TYR A 70 7.00 -1.10 5.68
N PRO A 71 8.05 -1.31 4.89
CA PRO A 71 8.13 -0.71 3.57
C PRO A 71 7.12 -1.26 2.58
N ILE A 72 6.65 -0.37 1.72
CA ILE A 72 5.86 -0.72 0.55
C ILE A 72 6.83 -0.83 -0.62
N PHE A 73 7.11 -2.06 -1.03
CA PHE A 73 7.91 -2.33 -2.21
C PHE A 73 7.11 -2.02 -3.48
N LEU A 74 7.69 -1.16 -4.32
CA LEU A 74 7.10 -0.79 -5.60
C LEU A 74 7.99 -1.36 -6.72
N HIS A 75 7.42 -1.55 -7.91
CA HIS A 75 8.18 -1.91 -9.12
C HIS A 75 9.05 -3.18 -9.03
N GLY A 76 8.66 -4.16 -8.21
CA GLY A 76 9.39 -5.44 -8.10
C GLY A 76 10.61 -5.40 -7.18
N GLU A 77 10.77 -4.32 -6.42
CA GLU A 77 11.76 -4.26 -5.34
C GLU A 77 11.46 -5.31 -4.25
N ASN A 78 12.49 -5.80 -3.59
CA ASN A 78 12.38 -6.74 -2.47
C ASN A 78 13.35 -6.43 -1.32
N ARG A 79 14.08 -5.32 -1.42
CA ARG A 79 15.05 -4.84 -0.44
C ARG A 79 15.09 -3.32 -0.46
N ILE A 80 15.40 -2.74 0.68
CA ILE A 80 15.65 -1.31 0.81
C ILE A 80 17.11 -1.12 1.16
N THR A 81 17.86 -0.40 0.32
CA THR A 81 19.25 -0.01 0.60
C THR A 81 19.34 1.30 1.37
N SER A 82 18.33 2.15 1.26
CA SER A 82 18.18 3.41 1.99
C SER A 82 16.69 3.67 2.23
N PRO A 83 16.24 4.00 3.44
CA PRO A 83 14.83 4.27 3.70
C PRO A 83 14.34 5.57 3.02
N PHE A 84 15.25 6.46 2.63
CA PHE A 84 14.89 7.74 2.01
C PHE A 84 14.31 7.53 0.60
N GLY A 85 13.16 8.16 0.34
CA GLY A 85 12.44 8.07 -0.92
C GLY A 85 11.45 6.90 -1.00
N HIS A 86 11.40 6.03 0.01
CA HIS A 86 10.47 4.91 0.04
C HIS A 86 9.20 5.21 0.83
N CYS A 87 8.11 4.60 0.37
CA CYS A 87 6.82 4.62 1.05
C CYS A 87 6.78 3.52 2.11
N PHE A 88 6.23 3.83 3.26
CA PHE A 88 6.05 2.89 4.38
C PHE A 88 4.59 2.82 4.76
N LEU A 89 4.07 1.61 4.89
CA LEU A 89 2.82 1.35 5.57
C LEU A 89 3.07 1.52 7.07
N VAL A 90 2.21 2.28 7.74
CA VAL A 90 2.27 2.49 9.19
C VAL A 90 0.94 2.18 9.84
N TRP A 91 0.96 1.50 10.99
CA TRP A 91 -0.26 1.15 11.71
C TRP A 91 -0.05 1.03 13.22
N SER A 92 -1.08 1.38 13.98
CA SER A 92 -1.13 1.12 15.43
C SER A 92 -1.40 -0.36 15.69
N VAL A 93 -1.11 -0.81 16.91
CA VAL A 93 -1.29 -2.21 17.35
C VAL A 93 -2.70 -2.76 17.04
N ASN A 94 -3.75 -1.93 17.18
CA ASN A 94 -5.13 -2.33 16.90
C ASN A 94 -5.55 -2.19 15.42
N GLY A 95 -4.67 -1.71 14.54
CA GLY A 95 -4.96 -1.50 13.10
C GLY A 95 -6.03 -0.45 12.78
N ILE A 96 -6.48 0.32 13.78
CA ILE A 96 -7.48 1.38 13.61
C ILE A 96 -6.82 2.64 13.05
N ASN A 97 -5.72 3.07 13.67
CA ASN A 97 -4.93 4.20 13.19
C ASN A 97 -3.87 3.65 12.23
N TRP A 98 -3.96 4.01 10.97
CA TRP A 98 -3.03 3.54 9.96
C TRP A 98 -2.92 4.54 8.82
N GLY A 99 -1.88 4.41 8.03
CA GLY A 99 -1.67 5.26 6.87
C GLY A 99 -0.44 4.86 6.09
N VAL A 100 -0.05 5.72 5.16
CA VAL A 100 1.19 5.58 4.40
C VAL A 100 2.00 6.84 4.57
N VAL A 101 3.30 6.68 4.75
CA VAL A 101 4.24 7.79 4.89
C VAL A 101 5.36 7.66 3.87
N LEU A 102 5.90 8.79 3.44
CA LEU A 102 7.13 8.87 2.68
C LEU A 102 8.26 9.27 3.63
N TYR A 103 9.33 8.47 3.67
CA TYR A 103 10.55 8.85 4.39
C TYR A 103 11.37 9.82 3.52
N HIS A 104 11.48 11.07 3.95
CA HIS A 104 12.30 12.08 3.30
C HIS A 104 13.55 12.39 4.14
N VAL A 105 14.56 12.97 3.51
CA VAL A 105 15.81 13.39 4.18
C VAL A 105 15.56 14.39 5.32
N MET A 106 14.46 15.13 5.24
CA MET A 106 14.05 16.15 6.22
C MET A 106 13.03 15.63 7.24
N GLY A 107 12.75 14.33 7.24
CA GLY A 107 11.77 13.69 8.11
C GLY A 107 10.66 12.98 7.35
N THR A 108 9.64 12.57 8.10
CA THR A 108 8.55 11.74 7.60
C THR A 108 7.39 12.60 7.13
N GLN A 109 6.91 12.35 5.91
CA GLN A 109 5.77 13.05 5.33
C GLN A 109 4.58 12.09 5.21
N SER A 110 3.42 12.49 5.72
CA SER A 110 2.19 11.72 5.53
C SER A 110 1.74 11.77 4.07
N CYS A 111 1.36 10.63 3.51
CA CYS A 111 0.76 10.55 2.18
C CYS A 111 -0.72 10.91 2.23
N ARG A 112 -1.21 11.59 1.19
CA ARG A 112 -2.60 12.05 1.14
C ARG A 112 -3.52 10.88 0.85
N MET A 113 -4.42 10.56 1.77
CA MET A 113 -5.50 9.62 1.50
C MET A 113 -6.45 10.18 0.43
N ASN A 114 -6.85 9.34 -0.51
CA ASN A 114 -7.84 9.68 -1.52
C ASN A 114 -9.19 9.97 -0.82
N PRO A 115 -9.80 11.15 -1.01
CA PRO A 115 -11.04 11.50 -0.32
C PRO A 115 -12.23 10.61 -0.72
N ASN A 116 -12.16 9.96 -1.89
CA ASN A 116 -13.18 9.02 -2.35
C ASN A 116 -13.02 7.63 -1.73
N TYR A 117 -11.92 7.39 -1.02
CA TYR A 117 -11.72 6.16 -0.28
C TYR A 117 -12.58 6.19 1.00
N LEU A 118 -13.58 5.32 1.06
CA LEU A 118 -14.57 5.27 2.15
C LEU A 118 -14.02 4.68 3.48
N GLY A 119 -12.71 4.79 3.73
CA GLY A 119 -12.11 4.56 5.05
C GLY A 119 -12.38 3.18 5.64
N ARG A 120 -11.85 2.12 5.01
CA ARG A 120 -11.80 0.79 5.63
C ARG A 120 -10.64 0.75 6.66
N THR A 121 -10.80 0.05 7.78
CA THR A 121 -9.68 -0.21 8.70
C THR A 121 -8.62 -1.06 8.00
N LEU A 122 -7.36 -0.98 8.41
CA LEU A 122 -6.29 -1.81 7.82
C LEU A 122 -6.65 -3.30 7.87
N ILE A 123 -7.20 -3.74 9.00
CA ILE A 123 -7.67 -5.11 9.20
C ILE A 123 -8.72 -5.50 8.14
N SER A 124 -9.68 -4.62 7.84
CA SER A 124 -10.70 -4.91 6.83
C SER A 124 -10.20 -4.90 5.39
N ILE A 125 -9.06 -4.25 5.11
CA ILE A 125 -8.36 -4.40 3.84
C ILE A 125 -7.74 -5.80 3.77
N VAL A 126 -7.06 -6.24 4.83
CA VAL A 126 -6.31 -7.51 4.84
C VAL A 126 -7.23 -8.75 4.88
N ILE A 127 -8.35 -8.70 5.60
CA ILE A 127 -9.23 -9.87 5.81
C ILE A 127 -10.18 -10.16 4.62
N LYS A 128 -10.47 -9.18 3.75
CA LYS A 128 -11.51 -9.30 2.71
C LYS A 128 -11.10 -10.14 1.48
N SER A 129 -10.21 -11.11 1.64
CA SER A 129 -9.70 -12.02 0.61
C SER A 129 -10.43 -13.35 0.63
#